data_AF-A0A355FBH5-F1
#
_entry.id   AF-A0A355FBH5-F1
#
_cell.length_a   1.000
_cell.length_b   1.000
_cell.length_c   1.000
_cell.angle_alpha   90.00
_cell.angle_beta   90.00
_cell.angle_gamma   90.00
#
_symmetry.space_group_name_H-M   'P 1'
#
loop_
_entity.id
_entity.type
_entity.pdbx_description
1 polymer ?
#
loop_
_entity_poly.entity_id
_entity_poly.type
_entity_poly.pdbx_seq_one_letter_code
_entity_poly.pdbx_strand_id
1 'polypeptide(L)' 'SRAKVIAESALKDYRIEPSQGTHFFQNLTSFGVGYFTITPFVEGGGFFDEAYLNAQPAIFETDFIRHV' A
#
# COMPACT_ATOMS: atom_id res chain seq x y z
N SER A 1 -12.37 2.65 -13.21
CA SER A 1 -11.83 1.62 -12.30
C SER A 1 -10.47 1.16 -12.81
N ARG A 2 -9.37 1.70 -12.28
CA ARG A 2 -7.97 1.16 -12.31
C ARG A 2 -7.17 1.94 -11.25
N ALA A 3 -6.45 1.25 -10.37
CA ALA A 3 -5.53 1.91 -9.46
C ALA A 3 -4.43 2.63 -10.27
N LYS A 4 -4.07 3.85 -9.84
CA LYS A 4 -2.98 4.63 -10.45
C LYS A 4 -1.68 4.48 -9.68
N VAL A 5 -1.80 4.15 -8.41
CA VAL A 5 -0.72 4.03 -7.46
C VAL A 5 -1.04 2.88 -6.51
N ILE A 6 -0.03 2.10 -6.18
CA ILE A 6 -0.06 1.09 -5.13
C ILE A 6 1.09 1.41 -4.17
N ALA A 7 0.76 1.45 -2.88
CA ALA A 7 1.71 1.68 -1.80
C ALA A 7 1.69 0.46 -0.89
N GLU A 8 2.85 -0.17 -0.68
CA GLU A 8 2.99 -1.25 0.31
C GLU A 8 3.57 -0.69 1.60
N SER A 9 2.89 -0.87 2.73
CA SER A 9 3.41 -0.49 4.04
C SER A 9 3.86 -1.72 4.83
N ALA A 10 5.03 -1.64 5.45
CA ALA A 10 5.46 -2.66 6.40
C ALA A 10 4.64 -2.59 7.71
N LEU A 11 4.52 -3.71 8.40
CA LEU A 11 3.99 -3.77 9.76
C LEU A 11 5.15 -3.62 10.76
N LYS A 12 4.88 -2.97 11.90
CA LYS A 12 5.89 -2.58 12.91
C LYS A 12 6.81 -3.73 13.33
N ASP A 13 6.24 -4.91 13.50
CA ASP A 13 6.96 -6.11 13.97
C ASP A 13 7.09 -7.19 12.88
N TYR A 14 6.76 -6.83 11.64
CA TYR A 14 6.76 -7.76 10.50
C TYR A 14 7.49 -7.15 9.32
N ARG A 15 8.81 -7.37 9.30
CA ARG A 15 9.68 -6.96 8.20
C ARG A 15 9.65 -8.02 7.10
N ILE A 16 8.60 -7.97 6.28
CA ILE A 16 8.55 -8.72 5.03
C ILE A 16 9.36 -7.92 4.01
N GLU A 17 10.39 -8.54 3.43
CA GLU A 17 11.00 -7.98 2.22
C GLU A 17 9.89 -7.92 1.15
N PRO A 18 9.59 -6.73 0.59
CA PRO A 18 8.47 -6.56 -0.34
C PRO A 18 8.56 -7.59 -1.47
N SER A 19 7.40 -7.99 -1.98
CA SER A 19 7.31 -9.17 -2.85
C SER A 19 8.35 -9.09 -3.97
N GLN A 20 9.40 -9.91 -3.90
CA GLN A 20 10.37 -10.08 -5.00
C GLN A 20 9.74 -10.89 -6.15
N GLY A 21 8.46 -10.67 -6.42
CA GLY A 21 7.71 -11.31 -7.49
C GLY A 21 7.90 -10.50 -8.77
N THR A 22 8.94 -10.81 -9.54
CA THR A 22 9.20 -10.20 -10.86
C THR A 22 7.97 -10.23 -11.77
N HIS A 23 7.13 -11.28 -11.71
CA HIS A 23 5.91 -11.36 -12.52
C HIS A 23 4.79 -10.39 -12.08
N PHE A 24 4.65 -10.12 -10.78
CA PHE A 24 3.67 -9.15 -10.28
C PHE A 24 4.10 -7.72 -10.65
N PHE A 25 5.39 -7.43 -10.50
CA PHE A 25 5.97 -6.12 -10.77
C PHE A 25 5.98 -5.77 -12.27
N GLN A 26 6.25 -6.75 -13.14
CA GLN A 26 6.21 -6.58 -14.59
C GLN A 26 4.82 -6.13 -15.08
N ASN A 27 3.76 -6.72 -14.52
CA ASN A 27 2.40 -6.33 -14.88
C ASN A 27 2.09 -4.90 -14.40
N LEU A 28 2.46 -4.55 -13.17
CA LEU A 28 2.19 -3.22 -12.61
C LEU A 28 2.85 -2.09 -13.43
N THR A 29 4.13 -2.26 -13.72
CA THR A 29 4.92 -1.31 -14.51
C THR A 29 4.43 -1.22 -15.95
N SER A 30 4.03 -2.33 -16.56
CA SER A 30 3.46 -2.35 -17.92
C SER A 30 2.13 -1.61 -18.03
N PHE A 31 1.34 -1.54 -16.95
CA PHE A 31 0.09 -0.77 -16.91
C PHE A 31 0.28 0.69 -16.49
N GLY A 32 1.52 1.14 -16.25
CA GLY A 32 1.82 2.51 -15.83
C GLY A 32 1.32 2.83 -14.42
N VAL A 33 1.21 1.82 -13.54
CA VAL A 33 0.80 2.00 -12.15
C VAL A 33 2.05 2.31 -11.33
N GLY A 34 2.05 3.44 -10.61
CA GLY A 34 3.13 3.78 -9.70
C GLY A 34 3.18 2.80 -8.52
N TYR A 35 4.36 2.36 -8.13
CA TYR A 35 4.55 1.43 -7.02
C TYR A 35 5.67 1.90 -6.10
N PHE A 36 5.40 1.96 -4.81
CA PHE A 36 6.39 2.32 -3.79
C PHE A 36 6.11 1.60 -2.47
N THR A 37 7.16 1.50 -1.67
CA THR A 37 7.09 0.93 -0.33
C THR A 37 7.23 2.07 0.70
N ILE A 38 6.35 2.09 1.70
CA ILE A 38 6.42 3.00 2.85
C ILE A 38 6.81 2.16 4.07
N THR A 39 7.80 2.63 4.83
CA THR A 39 8.26 1.97 6.05
C THR A 39 8.33 2.99 7.19
N PRO A 40 7.19 3.36 7.81
CA PRO A 40 7.13 4.47 8.77
C PRO A 40 8.00 4.24 10.03
N PHE A 41 8.40 3.00 10.26
CA PHE A 41 9.20 2.58 11.42
C PHE A 41 10.71 2.68 11.18
N VAL A 42 11.14 3.06 9.98
CA VAL A 42 12.56 3.27 9.62
C VAL A 42 12.79 4.77 9.39
N GLU A 43 13.91 5.28 9.89
CA GLU A 43 14.31 6.67 9.65
C GLU A 43 14.40 6.95 8.13
N GLY A 44 13.70 7.98 7.67
CA GLY A 44 13.63 8.31 6.24
C GLY A 44 12.74 7.39 5.39
N GLY A 45 12.07 6.40 5.98
CA GLY A 45 11.20 5.43 5.28
C GLY A 45 9.82 5.95 4.85
N GLY A 46 9.56 7.24 5.02
CA GLY A 46 8.28 7.89 4.72
C GLY A 46 7.31 7.90 5.90
N PHE A 47 6.09 8.37 5.66
CA PHE A 47 5.01 8.39 6.65
C PHE A 47 3.73 7.77 6.07
N PHE A 48 2.95 7.13 6.92
CA PHE A 48 1.61 6.63 6.61
C PHE A 48 0.67 7.06 7.73
N ASP A 49 -0.22 8.01 7.45
CA ASP A 49 -1.17 8.54 8.43
C ASP A 49 -2.44 7.68 8.45
N GLU A 50 -2.38 6.61 9.25
CA GLU A 50 -3.48 5.66 9.40
C GLU A 50 -4.73 6.31 10.02
N ALA A 51 -4.54 7.29 10.93
CA ALA A 51 -5.65 7.99 11.57
C ALA A 51 -6.44 8.82 10.56
N TYR A 52 -5.75 9.54 9.67
CA TYR A 52 -6.37 10.28 8.58
C TYR A 52 -7.15 9.35 7.64
N LEU A 53 -6.57 8.21 7.25
CA LEU A 53 -7.22 7.27 6.34
C LEU A 53 -8.45 6.63 6.98
N ASN A 54 -8.36 6.23 8.25
CA ASN A 54 -9.47 5.61 8.98
C ASN A 54 -10.64 6.57 9.24
N ALA A 55 -10.38 7.88 9.25
CA ALA A 55 -11.39 8.92 9.40
C ALA A 55 -12.22 9.17 8.13
N GLN A 56 -11.77 8.69 6.95
CA GLN A 56 -12.51 8.88 5.70
C GLN A 56 -13.80 8.02 5.68
N PRO A 57 -14.93 8.54 5.16
CA PRO A 57 -16.16 7.75 5.08
C PRO A 57 -15.97 6.52 4.18
N ALA A 58 -16.44 5.36 4.61
CA ALA A 58 -16.40 4.16 3.78
C ALA A 58 -17.42 4.26 2.64
N ILE A 59 -16.97 4.12 1.40
CA ILE A 59 -17.82 3.91 0.21
C ILE A 59 -18.37 2.49 0.22
N PHE A 60 -17.57 1.52 0.67
CA PHE A 60 -17.93 0.11 0.77
C PHE A 60 -17.08 -0.59 1.84
N GLU A 61 -17.67 -1.53 2.58
CA GLU A 61 -17.01 -2.24 3.67
C GLU A 61 -17.49 -3.69 3.78
N THR A 62 -16.54 -4.59 3.98
CA THR A 62 -16.74 -6.00 4.31
C THR A 62 -15.98 -6.34 5.58
N ASP A 63 -16.08 -7.59 6.04
CA ASP A 63 -15.37 -8.08 7.22
C ASP A 63 -13.83 -7.89 7.15
N PHE A 64 -13.26 -7.78 5.95
CA PHE A 64 -11.79 -7.72 5.76
C PHE A 64 -11.30 -6.57 4.89
N ILE A 65 -12.19 -5.86 4.19
CA ILE A 65 -11.80 -4.82 3.22
C ILE A 65 -12.69 -3.59 3.42
N ARG A 66 -12.04 -2.44 3.56
CA ARG A 66 -12.70 -1.12 3.56
C ARG A 66 -12.21 -0.30 2.38
N HIS A 67 -13.14 0.19 1.58
CA HIS A 67 -12.89 1.15 0.51
C HIS A 67 -13.39 2.52 1.00
N VAL A 68 -12.44 3.44 1.20
CA VAL A 68 -12.68 4.83 1.56
C VAL A 68 -12.52 5.76 0.37
#